data_AF-A0A1S3U907-F1
#
_entry.id   AF-A0A1S3U907-F1
#
_cell.length_a   1.000
_cell.length_b   1.000
_cell.length_c   1.000
_cell.angle_alpha   90.00
_cell.angle_beta   90.00
_cell.angle_gamma   90.00
#
_symmetry.space_group_name_H-M   'P 1'
#
loop_
_entity.id
_entity.type
_entity.pdbx_description
1 polymer ?
#
loop_
_entity_poly.entity_id
_entity_poly.type
_entity_poly.pdbx_seq_one_letter_code
_entity_poly.pdbx_strand_id
1 'polypeptide(L)'
;MLGAVAASTALCFSPSTPPTRIFVHRGVSNSTLPLSNHGHSFSLLSSTPMHFSSLSSRRQPLFLTQAASSSAANAEYVEEPATNVKFQTCLNFPGCSNSLTLFGTGYREKVFAIIGVKVYAAGLYLDQSITPELNAWKGLSKDAIQGNSSLFQTIFQSSFEKSLQIILVRDVDGQTFWDALSDAIAPRIPASTSADETALTTFRGVFLDRSLKKGTFILLTWFLSPQTGFHLL
;
A
#
# COMPACT_ATOMS: atom_id res chain seq x y z
N MET A 1 44.37 14.83 -49.07
CA MET A 1 42.96 15.16 -48.82
C MET A 1 42.25 13.89 -48.36
N LEU A 2 42.07 13.73 -47.04
CA LEU A 2 41.36 12.61 -46.42
C LEU A 2 40.02 13.15 -45.90
N GLY A 3 38.91 12.57 -46.36
CA GLY A 3 37.56 12.86 -45.86
C GLY A 3 37.11 11.76 -44.92
N ALA A 4 36.82 12.12 -43.67
CA ALA A 4 36.29 11.25 -42.64
C ALA A 4 34.74 11.30 -42.63
N VAL A 5 34.11 10.13 -42.51
CA VAL A 5 32.67 9.93 -42.37
C VAL A 5 32.28 10.14 -40.91
N ALA A 6 31.29 11.01 -40.64
CA ALA A 6 30.71 11.21 -39.32
C ALA A 6 29.42 10.40 -39.18
N ALA A 7 29.40 9.47 -38.20
CA ALA A 7 28.20 8.78 -37.74
C ALA A 7 27.54 9.60 -36.62
N SER A 8 26.26 9.91 -36.76
CA SER A 8 25.45 10.51 -35.69
C SER A 8 24.85 9.39 -34.84
N THR A 9 25.28 9.28 -33.58
CA THR A 9 24.67 8.40 -32.58
C THR A 9 23.60 9.18 -31.84
N ALA A 10 22.34 8.76 -31.98
CA ALA A 10 21.24 9.27 -31.17
C ALA A 10 21.35 8.73 -29.74
N LEU A 11 21.41 9.63 -28.75
CA LEU A 11 21.31 9.30 -27.33
C LEU A 11 19.84 9.09 -26.97
N CYS A 12 19.42 7.84 -26.83
CA CYS A 12 18.15 7.48 -26.22
C CYS A 12 18.27 7.56 -24.69
N PHE A 13 17.50 8.45 -24.06
CA PHE A 13 17.28 8.42 -22.61
C PHE A 13 16.15 7.41 -22.30
N SER A 14 16.50 6.33 -21.61
CA SER A 14 15.54 5.37 -21.07
C SER A 14 15.13 5.76 -19.64
N PRO A 15 13.83 5.93 -19.32
CA PRO A 15 13.37 6.00 -17.94
C PRO A 15 13.18 4.58 -17.42
N SER A 16 14.11 4.08 -16.60
CA SER A 16 14.00 2.76 -15.96
C SER A 16 13.41 2.90 -14.55
N THR A 17 12.10 2.68 -14.41
CA THR A 17 11.45 2.39 -13.11
C THR A 17 11.32 0.86 -12.94
N PRO A 18 11.78 0.27 -11.82
CA PRO A 18 11.70 -1.18 -11.61
C PRO A 18 10.32 -1.63 -11.07
N PRO A 19 9.94 -2.91 -11.24
CA PRO A 19 8.59 -3.39 -10.95
C PRO A 19 8.36 -3.65 -9.45
N THR A 20 7.19 -3.25 -8.96
CA THR A 20 6.70 -3.62 -7.61
C THR A 20 6.13 -5.04 -7.66
N ARG A 21 6.63 -5.96 -6.82
CA ARG A 21 6.12 -7.33 -6.72
C ARG A 21 5.10 -7.42 -5.60
N ILE A 22 3.88 -7.90 -5.89
CA ILE A 22 2.80 -8.03 -4.91
C ILE A 22 2.60 -9.51 -4.57
N PHE A 23 2.62 -9.88 -3.28
CA PHE A 23 2.28 -11.21 -2.79
C PHE A 23 1.02 -11.14 -1.92
N VAL A 24 0.06 -12.04 -2.15
CA VAL A 24 -1.17 -12.17 -1.35
C VAL A 24 -1.20 -13.52 -0.65
N HIS A 25 -1.24 -13.51 0.68
CA HIS A 25 -1.38 -14.71 1.50
C HIS A 25 -2.83 -14.95 1.93
N ARG A 26 -3.23 -16.23 1.94
CA ARG A 26 -4.59 -16.73 2.22
C ARG A 26 -4.71 -17.14 3.69
N GLY A 27 -5.66 -16.56 4.43
CA GLY A 27 -6.23 -17.14 5.65
C GLY A 27 -7.56 -17.82 5.30
N VAL A 28 -7.68 -19.13 5.48
CA VAL A 28 -8.89 -19.87 5.14
C VAL A 28 -9.91 -19.75 6.27
N SER A 29 -11.13 -19.36 5.96
CA SER A 29 -12.30 -19.61 6.80
C SER A 29 -13.38 -20.21 5.90
N ASN A 30 -13.83 -21.42 6.24
CA ASN A 30 -14.78 -22.20 5.46
C ASN A 30 -16.20 -21.69 5.71
N SER A 31 -16.94 -21.40 4.64
CA SER A 31 -18.39 -21.59 4.60
C SER A 31 -18.88 -21.51 3.15
N THR A 32 -19.47 -22.61 2.70
CA THR A 32 -20.10 -22.82 1.40
C THR A 32 -21.51 -22.24 1.43
N LEU A 33 -21.98 -21.62 0.34
CA LEU A 33 -23.31 -21.77 -0.28
C LEU A 33 -23.48 -20.78 -1.47
N PRO A 34 -24.33 -21.07 -2.50
CA PRO A 34 -24.19 -20.48 -3.83
C PRO A 34 -25.29 -19.48 -4.25
N LEU A 35 -25.00 -18.82 -5.39
CA LEU A 35 -25.92 -18.39 -6.47
C LEU A 35 -26.40 -16.91 -6.49
N SER A 36 -26.03 -16.18 -7.54
CA SER A 36 -26.91 -15.73 -8.64
C SER A 36 -26.40 -14.44 -9.31
N ASN A 37 -26.66 -14.35 -10.62
CA ASN A 37 -26.04 -13.49 -11.62
C ASN A 37 -26.97 -12.30 -11.98
N HIS A 38 -26.48 -11.06 -11.95
CA HIS A 38 -26.98 -9.99 -12.84
C HIS A 38 -26.02 -8.81 -12.90
N GLY A 39 -25.47 -8.56 -14.09
CA GLY A 39 -24.58 -7.45 -14.37
C GLY A 39 -25.35 -6.20 -14.76
N HIS A 40 -24.92 -5.05 -14.26
CA HIS A 40 -25.15 -3.77 -14.91
C HIS A 40 -23.91 -2.88 -14.70
N SER A 41 -23.33 -2.48 -15.83
CA SER A 41 -22.22 -1.55 -15.96
C SER A 41 -22.71 -0.12 -15.78
N PHE A 42 -22.07 0.66 -14.91
CA PHE A 42 -22.13 2.12 -14.97
C PHE A 42 -20.79 2.72 -14.52
N SER A 43 -20.07 3.26 -15.50
CA SER A 43 -18.89 4.11 -15.34
C SER A 43 -19.32 5.52 -14.96
N LEU A 44 -18.85 6.07 -13.84
CA LEU A 44 -18.76 7.52 -13.65
C LEU A 44 -17.58 7.86 -12.73
N LEU A 45 -16.71 8.72 -13.27
CA LEU A 45 -15.57 9.35 -12.61
C LEU A 45 -15.98 9.97 -11.27
N SER A 46 -15.37 9.53 -10.16
CA SER A 46 -15.33 10.34 -8.95
C SER A 46 -13.99 10.16 -8.25
N SER A 47 -13.21 11.22 -8.21
CA SER A 47 -12.03 11.36 -7.36
C SER A 47 -12.49 11.40 -5.89
N THR A 48 -12.45 10.24 -5.19
CA THR A 48 -12.79 10.19 -3.76
C THR A 48 -11.57 10.39 -2.86
N PRO A 49 -11.68 11.19 -1.78
CA PRO A 49 -10.58 11.48 -0.88
C PRO A 49 -10.27 10.30 0.05
N MET A 50 -8.97 10.07 0.32
CA MET A 50 -8.49 9.19 1.39
C MET A 50 -8.32 10.03 2.66
N HIS A 51 -8.96 9.66 3.76
CA HIS A 51 -8.83 10.36 5.04
C HIS A 51 -7.83 9.62 5.94
N PHE A 52 -6.66 10.22 6.17
CA PHE A 52 -5.63 9.67 7.06
C PHE A 52 -5.57 10.44 8.38
N SER A 53 -5.46 9.71 9.47
CA SER A 53 -5.19 10.24 10.81
C SER A 53 -3.83 9.74 11.29
N SER A 54 -2.90 10.66 11.58
CA SER A 54 -1.61 10.37 12.19
C SER A 54 -1.67 10.71 13.68
N LEU A 55 -1.23 9.80 14.55
CA LEU A 55 -1.22 9.95 16.00
C LEU A 55 0.19 10.32 16.47
N SER A 56 0.32 11.51 17.07
CA SER A 56 1.48 11.87 17.89
C SER A 56 1.23 11.37 19.32
N SER A 57 1.84 10.24 19.69
CA SER A 57 1.85 9.79 21.08
C SER A 57 3.09 10.33 21.80
N ARG A 58 2.88 11.35 22.62
CA ARG A 58 3.83 11.84 23.62
C ARG A 58 3.84 10.87 24.80
N ARG A 59 4.93 10.14 25.04
CA ARG A 59 5.36 9.63 26.35
C ARG A 59 6.84 9.19 26.33
N GLN A 60 7.58 9.62 27.34
CA GLN A 60 9.03 9.40 27.57
C GLN A 60 9.34 7.93 27.96
N PRO A 61 10.61 7.49 27.86
CA PRO A 61 10.97 6.07 27.99
C PRO A 61 11.21 5.68 29.46
N LEU A 62 10.63 4.56 29.89
CA LEU A 62 11.13 3.81 31.04
C LEU A 62 11.97 2.64 30.50
N PHE A 63 13.24 2.61 30.89
CA PHE A 63 14.10 1.45 30.70
C PHE A 63 13.54 0.24 31.46
N LEU A 64 13.40 -0.90 30.79
CA LEU A 64 13.45 -2.19 31.49
C LEU A 64 14.07 -3.30 30.63
N THR A 65 14.91 -4.03 31.34
CA THR A 65 15.83 -5.11 30.98
C THR A 65 15.23 -6.28 30.22
N GLN A 66 16.06 -6.81 29.31
CA GLN A 66 15.88 -8.01 28.52
C GLN A 66 15.69 -9.27 29.38
N ALA A 67 14.64 -10.04 29.10
CA ALA A 67 14.57 -11.46 29.41
C ALA A 67 13.83 -12.17 28.28
N ALA A 68 14.51 -13.10 27.63
CA ALA A 68 13.95 -13.96 26.60
C ALA A 68 13.09 -15.05 27.26
N SER A 69 11.86 -15.21 26.79
CA SER A 69 11.24 -16.49 26.40
C SER A 69 9.72 -16.33 26.20
N SER A 70 9.26 -16.79 25.03
CA SER A 70 7.88 -17.13 24.67
C SER A 70 6.77 -16.40 25.43
N SER A 71 6.45 -15.19 25.02
CA SER A 71 5.18 -14.56 25.38
C SER A 71 4.34 -14.40 24.12
N ALA A 72 3.09 -14.83 24.17
CA ALA A 72 2.08 -14.26 23.31
C ALA A 72 2.16 -12.75 23.55
N ALA A 73 2.82 -12.05 22.63
CA ALA A 73 3.00 -10.61 22.72
C ALA A 73 1.61 -10.03 22.93
N ASN A 74 1.45 -9.25 24.00
CA ASN A 74 0.23 -8.47 24.20
C ASN A 74 0.17 -7.50 23.02
N ALA A 75 -0.49 -7.94 21.94
CA ALA A 75 -0.50 -7.21 20.70
C ALA A 75 -1.21 -5.89 20.99
N GLU A 76 -0.46 -4.80 20.95
CA GLU A 76 -1.03 -3.48 21.08
C GLU A 76 -1.78 -3.18 19.78
N TYR A 77 -2.98 -2.63 19.90
CA TYR A 77 -3.84 -2.33 18.76
C TYR A 77 -4.17 -0.84 18.71
N VAL A 78 -4.25 -0.31 17.50
CA VAL A 78 -4.85 0.99 17.19
C VAL A 78 -6.15 0.73 16.44
N GLU A 79 -7.23 1.35 16.89
CA GLU A 79 -8.53 1.26 16.25
C GLU A 79 -8.72 2.42 15.27
N GLU A 80 -9.12 2.10 14.04
CA GLU A 80 -9.54 3.11 13.08
C GLU A 80 -10.95 3.61 13.46
N PRO A 81 -11.12 4.89 13.81
CA PRO A 81 -12.30 5.39 14.50
C PRO A 81 -13.58 5.37 13.66
N ALA A 82 -13.50 5.43 12.32
CA ALA A 82 -14.69 5.43 11.50
C ALA A 82 -15.27 4.01 11.33
N THR A 83 -14.44 2.98 11.33
CA THR A 83 -14.85 1.60 11.03
C THR A 83 -14.79 0.66 12.24
N ASN A 84 -14.13 1.08 13.32
CA ASN A 84 -13.80 0.27 14.50
C ASN A 84 -12.89 -0.94 14.18
N VAL A 85 -12.18 -0.91 13.05
CA VAL A 85 -11.22 -1.95 12.68
C VAL A 85 -9.94 -1.78 13.48
N LYS A 86 -9.44 -2.87 14.06
CA LYS A 86 -8.21 -2.88 14.86
C LYS A 86 -7.02 -3.31 14.03
N PHE A 87 -5.96 -2.51 14.09
CA PHE A 87 -4.65 -2.76 13.48
C PHE A 87 -3.63 -2.99 14.59
N GLN A 88 -2.82 -4.05 14.47
CA GLN A 88 -1.71 -4.26 15.43
C GLN A 88 -0.66 -3.17 15.23
N THR A 89 -0.01 -2.70 16.30
CA THR A 89 1.02 -1.67 16.19
C THR A 89 2.30 -2.17 15.53
N CYS A 90 2.53 -3.48 15.51
CA CYS A 90 3.68 -4.11 14.89
C CYS A 90 3.28 -5.46 14.27
N LEU A 91 3.72 -5.74 13.04
CA LEU A 91 3.37 -6.95 12.30
C LEU A 91 4.52 -7.44 11.42
N ASN A 92 4.61 -8.76 11.26
CA ASN A 92 5.45 -9.38 10.23
C ASN A 92 4.64 -9.54 8.94
N PHE A 93 5.16 -9.04 7.83
CA PHE A 93 4.53 -9.15 6.51
C PHE A 93 5.26 -10.18 5.65
N PRO A 94 4.54 -10.95 4.81
CA PRO A 94 5.17 -11.90 3.90
C PRO A 94 6.20 -11.23 2.99
N GLY A 95 7.42 -11.76 2.98
CA GLY A 95 8.53 -11.26 2.17
C GLY A 95 9.31 -10.09 2.77
N CYS A 96 8.86 -9.53 3.90
CA CYS A 96 9.61 -8.50 4.62
C CYS A 96 10.68 -9.14 5.50
N SER A 97 11.84 -8.47 5.57
CA SER A 97 12.97 -8.93 6.39
C SER A 97 12.73 -8.64 7.87
N ASN A 98 12.07 -7.52 8.16
CA ASN A 98 11.79 -7.04 9.51
C ASN A 98 10.30 -6.94 9.79
N SER A 99 9.94 -6.87 11.08
CA SER A 99 8.61 -6.46 11.50
C SER A 99 8.39 -4.98 11.16
N LEU A 100 7.24 -4.65 10.59
CA LEU A 100 6.87 -3.27 10.27
C LEU A 100 5.97 -2.68 11.36
N THR A 101 6.16 -1.40 11.66
CA THR A 101 5.39 -0.67 12.68
C THR A 101 4.29 0.17 12.02
N LEU A 102 3.11 0.18 12.63
CA LEU A 102 1.97 0.95 12.16
C LEU A 102 2.28 2.45 12.24
N PHE A 103 2.27 3.10 11.08
CA PHE A 103 2.51 4.54 10.93
C PHE A 103 1.20 5.34 11.00
N GLY A 104 0.11 4.79 10.47
CA GLY A 104 -1.19 5.45 10.52
C GLY A 104 -2.31 4.60 9.96
N THR A 105 -3.54 4.97 10.33
CA THR A 105 -4.77 4.31 9.88
C THR A 105 -5.69 5.30 9.15
N GLY A 106 -6.54 4.76 8.29
CA GLY A 106 -7.59 5.49 7.60
C GLY A 106 -8.63 4.54 7.04
N TYR A 107 -9.62 5.08 6.34
CA TYR A 107 -10.64 4.29 5.67
C TYR A 107 -10.94 4.85 4.30
N ARG A 108 -11.54 4.03 3.44
CA ARG A 108 -12.11 4.46 2.17
C ARG A 108 -13.62 4.35 2.20
N GLU A 109 -14.24 5.41 1.72
CA GLU A 109 -15.67 5.52 1.46
C GLU A 109 -15.90 5.65 -0.04
N LYS A 110 -16.97 5.02 -0.53
CA LYS A 110 -17.47 5.21 -1.88
C LYS A 110 -18.92 5.66 -1.80
N VAL A 111 -19.25 6.75 -2.50
CA VAL A 111 -20.63 7.22 -2.62
C VAL A 111 -21.34 6.35 -3.64
N PHE A 112 -22.41 5.69 -3.22
CA PHE A 112 -23.31 4.97 -4.10
C PHE A 112 -24.61 5.76 -4.20
N ALA A 113 -24.84 6.33 -5.39
CA ALA A 113 -25.89 7.32 -5.65
C ALA A 113 -25.80 8.57 -4.75
N ILE A 114 -26.34 8.50 -3.54
CA ILE A 114 -26.44 9.61 -2.57
C ILE A 114 -25.78 9.25 -1.23
N ILE A 115 -25.60 7.95 -0.95
CA ILE A 115 -25.14 7.47 0.36
C ILE A 115 -23.67 7.10 0.27
N GLY A 116 -22.86 7.72 1.13
CA GLY A 116 -21.49 7.32 1.37
C GLY A 116 -21.45 5.98 2.11
N VAL A 117 -20.70 5.01 1.57
CA VAL A 117 -20.52 3.71 2.23
C VAL A 117 -19.06 3.37 2.41
N LYS A 118 -18.70 3.06 3.65
CA LYS A 118 -17.36 2.59 4.04
C LYS A 118 -17.09 1.24 3.38
N VAL A 119 -15.99 1.16 2.65
CA VAL A 119 -15.60 -0.04 1.88
C VAL A 119 -14.54 -0.84 2.64
N TYR A 120 -13.51 -0.16 3.11
CA TYR A 120 -12.42 -0.77 3.86
C TYR A 120 -11.76 0.21 4.82
N ALA A 121 -11.11 -0.34 5.84
CA ALA A 121 -10.10 0.34 6.63
C ALA A 121 -8.70 -0.01 6.09
N ALA A 122 -7.72 0.86 6.31
CA ALA A 122 -6.34 0.62 5.91
C ALA A 122 -5.36 1.07 7.00
N GLY A 123 -4.30 0.28 7.19
CA GLY A 123 -3.15 0.61 8.03
C GLY A 123 -1.89 0.65 7.18
N LEU A 124 -1.14 1.75 7.24
CA LEU A 124 0.18 1.87 6.61
C LEU A 124 1.24 1.50 7.63
N TYR A 125 2.11 0.56 7.27
CA TYR A 125 3.19 0.07 8.10
C TYR A 125 4.53 0.37 7.43
N LEU A 126 5.51 0.80 8.23
CA LEU A 126 6.84 1.16 7.79
C LEU A 126 7.89 0.42 8.62
N ASP A 127 9.03 0.09 8.02
CA ASP A 127 10.21 -0.33 8.78
C ASP A 127 10.69 0.84 9.65
N GLN A 128 10.98 0.60 10.92
CA GLN A 128 11.42 1.64 11.85
C GLN A 128 12.72 2.33 11.43
N SER A 129 13.52 1.67 10.60
CA SER A 129 14.77 2.20 10.03
C SER A 129 14.56 3.46 9.19
N ILE A 130 13.33 3.75 8.75
CA ILE A 130 12.97 5.01 8.06
C ILE A 130 12.99 6.24 8.97
N THR A 131 12.93 6.05 10.30
CA THR A 131 12.78 7.15 11.27
C THR A 131 13.77 8.31 11.07
N PRO A 132 15.07 8.08 10.80
CA PRO A 132 16.01 9.17 10.55
C PRO A 132 15.63 10.05 9.35
N GLU A 133 15.05 9.46 8.29
CA GLU A 133 14.61 10.19 7.09
C GLU A 133 13.40 11.08 7.38
N LEU A 134 12.60 10.74 8.40
CA LEU A 134 11.37 11.46 8.76
C LEU A 134 11.59 12.54 9.84
N ASN A 135 12.82 12.72 10.33
CA ASN A 135 13.14 13.65 11.42
C ASN A 135 12.75 15.10 11.12
N ALA A 136 12.77 15.52 9.85
CA ALA A 136 12.39 16.88 9.44
C ALA A 136 10.93 17.23 9.78
N TRP A 137 10.06 16.22 9.94
CA TRP A 137 8.66 16.41 10.30
C TRP A 137 8.35 16.07 11.76
N LYS A 138 9.38 15.74 12.56
CA LYS A 138 9.21 15.38 13.97
C LYS A 138 8.71 16.59 14.76
N GLY A 139 7.59 16.40 15.47
CA GLY A 139 7.01 17.44 16.32
C GLY A 139 6.24 18.53 15.57
N LEU A 140 6.12 18.44 14.24
CA LEU A 140 5.22 19.31 13.48
C LEU A 140 3.75 18.96 13.78
N SER A 141 2.89 19.97 13.71
CA SER A 141 1.45 19.76 13.84
C SER A 141 0.89 18.97 12.66
N LYS A 142 -0.27 18.34 12.87
CA LYS A 142 -0.99 17.64 11.80
C LYS A 142 -1.21 18.56 10.59
N ASP A 143 -1.66 19.79 10.83
CA ASP A 143 -1.97 20.74 9.75
C ASP A 143 -0.72 21.18 8.97
N ALA A 144 0.44 21.24 9.62
CA ALA A 144 1.71 21.56 8.95
C ALA A 144 2.23 20.39 8.09
N ILE A 145 1.83 19.16 8.40
CA ILE A 145 2.15 17.96 7.64
C ILE A 145 1.09 17.71 6.54
N GLN A 146 -0.17 18.00 6.83
CA GLN A 146 -1.31 17.76 5.95
C GLN A 146 -1.23 18.68 4.73
N GLY A 147 -1.09 18.09 3.54
CA GLY A 147 -0.86 18.83 2.28
C GLY A 147 0.62 19.06 1.95
N ASN A 148 1.54 18.73 2.87
CA ASN A 148 2.96 18.69 2.55
C ASN A 148 3.30 17.39 1.81
N SER A 149 3.35 17.46 0.47
CA SER A 149 3.67 16.31 -0.38
C SER A 149 5.06 15.73 -0.13
N SER A 150 6.00 16.52 0.41
CA SER A 150 7.39 16.08 0.59
C SER A 150 7.53 14.94 1.60
N LEU A 151 6.77 14.93 2.71
CA LEU A 151 6.79 13.81 3.66
C LEU A 151 6.41 12.50 2.96
N PHE A 152 5.29 12.51 2.23
CA PHE A 152 4.78 11.32 1.55
C PHE A 152 5.72 10.87 0.43
N GLN A 153 6.36 11.82 -0.26
CA GLN A 153 7.37 11.54 -1.26
C GLN A 153 8.61 10.89 -0.63
N THR A 154 9.10 11.40 0.51
CA THR A 154 10.21 10.77 1.26
C THR A 154 9.84 9.35 1.69
N ILE A 155 8.65 9.14 2.25
CA ILE A 155 8.19 7.79 2.61
C ILE A 155 8.16 6.88 1.39
N PHE A 156 7.62 7.34 0.26
CA PHE A 156 7.50 6.55 -0.97
C PHE A 156 8.87 6.20 -1.57
N GLN A 157 9.79 7.17 -1.64
CA GLN A 157 11.11 7.01 -2.25
C GLN A 157 12.14 6.32 -1.35
N SER A 158 11.88 6.27 -0.04
CA SER A 158 12.75 5.60 0.92
C SER A 158 13.04 4.17 0.50
N SER A 159 14.27 3.71 0.71
CA SER A 159 14.67 2.33 0.42
C SER A 159 14.04 1.31 1.37
N PHE A 160 13.47 1.74 2.51
CA PHE A 160 12.96 0.80 3.51
C PHE A 160 11.62 0.16 3.12
N GLU A 161 11.41 -1.07 3.58
CA GLU A 161 10.18 -1.85 3.33
C GLU A 161 8.94 -1.15 3.90
N LYS A 162 7.83 -1.29 3.19
CA LYS A 162 6.54 -0.66 3.52
C LYS A 162 5.42 -1.63 3.20
N SER A 163 4.36 -1.64 3.98
CA SER A 163 3.16 -2.42 3.64
C SER A 163 1.89 -1.64 3.95
N LEU A 164 0.92 -1.73 3.06
CA LEU A 164 -0.45 -1.27 3.29
C LEU A 164 -1.33 -2.48 3.52
N GLN A 165 -1.87 -2.60 4.73
CA GLN A 165 -2.87 -3.61 5.07
C GLN A 165 -4.25 -2.99 4.89
N ILE A 166 -5.02 -3.50 3.93
CA ILE A 166 -6.41 -3.14 3.71
C ILE A 166 -7.29 -4.22 4.36
N ILE A 167 -8.31 -3.84 5.12
CA ILE A 167 -9.27 -4.76 5.74
C ILE A 167 -10.68 -4.36 5.30
N LEU A 168 -11.37 -5.24 4.59
CA LEU A 168 -12.72 -4.98 4.10
C LEU A 168 -13.71 -4.91 5.26
N VAL A 169 -14.54 -3.87 5.29
CA VAL A 169 -15.57 -3.71 6.33
C VAL A 169 -16.96 -4.13 5.86
N ARG A 170 -17.03 -4.62 4.61
CA ARG A 170 -18.21 -5.13 3.95
C ARG A 170 -17.83 -6.15 2.89
N ASP A 171 -18.82 -6.88 2.40
CA ASP A 171 -18.66 -7.75 1.24
C ASP A 171 -18.53 -6.91 -0.04
N VAL A 172 -17.57 -7.29 -0.88
CA VAL A 172 -17.32 -6.72 -2.21
C VAL A 172 -16.96 -7.87 -3.14
N ASP A 173 -17.49 -7.89 -4.36
CA ASP A 173 -17.03 -8.82 -5.37
C ASP A 173 -15.64 -8.39 -5.89
N GLY A 174 -14.80 -9.35 -6.25
CA GLY A 174 -13.43 -9.07 -6.67
C GLY A 174 -13.34 -8.17 -7.90
N GLN A 175 -14.34 -8.24 -8.79
CA GLN A 175 -14.40 -7.37 -9.97
C GLN A 175 -14.66 -5.90 -9.57
N THR A 176 -15.67 -5.62 -8.76
CA THR A 176 -15.95 -4.28 -8.23
C THR A 176 -14.76 -3.71 -7.46
N PHE A 177 -14.07 -4.54 -6.68
CA PHE A 177 -12.86 -4.10 -5.98
C PHE A 177 -11.76 -3.71 -6.97
N TRP A 178 -11.50 -4.55 -7.97
CA TRP A 178 -10.53 -4.27 -9.01
C TRP A 178 -10.88 -3.03 -9.82
N ASP A 179 -12.12 -2.89 -10.28
CA ASP A 179 -12.55 -1.76 -11.11
C ASP A 179 -12.33 -0.44 -10.35
N ALA A 180 -12.69 -0.39 -9.06
CA ALA A 180 -12.46 0.79 -8.22
C ALA A 180 -10.99 1.08 -7.91
N LEU A 181 -10.11 0.08 -8.00
CA LEU A 181 -8.66 0.23 -7.85
C LEU A 181 -8.02 0.65 -9.18
N SER A 182 -8.45 0.05 -10.28
CA SER A 182 -8.06 0.41 -11.65
C SER A 182 -8.42 1.85 -11.97
N ASP A 183 -9.62 2.30 -11.62
CA ASP A 183 -10.06 3.71 -11.76
C ASP A 183 -9.14 4.69 -11.01
N ALA A 184 -8.54 4.25 -9.90
CA ALA A 184 -7.58 5.05 -9.15
C ALA A 184 -6.18 5.00 -9.79
N ILE A 185 -5.76 3.86 -10.35
CA ILE A 185 -4.41 3.69 -10.88
C ILE A 185 -4.28 4.24 -12.30
N ALA A 186 -5.24 3.98 -13.18
CA ALA A 186 -5.14 4.30 -14.61
C ALA A 186 -4.79 5.79 -14.89
N PRO A 187 -5.39 6.80 -14.22
CA PRO A 187 -5.01 8.20 -14.43
C PRO A 187 -3.57 8.53 -14.00
N ARG A 188 -2.95 7.68 -13.18
CA ARG A 188 -1.59 7.86 -12.64
C ARG A 188 -0.52 7.16 -13.48
N ILE A 189 -0.93 6.39 -14.50
CA ILE A 189 -0.04 5.71 -15.45
C ILE A 189 -0.43 6.17 -16.87
N PRO A 190 -0.14 7.44 -17.25
CA PRO A 190 -0.63 8.02 -18.50
C PRO A 190 0.00 7.44 -19.76
N ALA A 191 1.13 6.73 -19.65
CA ALA A 191 1.81 6.06 -20.75
C ALA A 191 2.26 4.67 -20.29
N SER A 192 1.32 3.72 -20.22
CA SER A 192 1.63 2.36 -19.79
C SER A 192 2.58 1.68 -20.77
N THR A 193 3.66 1.13 -20.22
CA THR A 193 4.56 0.25 -20.95
C THR A 193 3.98 -1.16 -21.02
N SER A 194 4.52 -2.02 -21.87
CA SER A 194 4.13 -3.45 -21.89
C SER A 194 4.36 -4.15 -20.55
N ALA A 195 5.36 -3.70 -19.78
CA ALA A 195 5.62 -4.19 -18.43
C ALA A 195 4.51 -3.77 -17.46
N ASP A 196 4.05 -2.52 -17.54
CA ASP A 196 2.95 -2.02 -16.71
C ASP A 196 1.65 -2.77 -16.99
N GLU A 197 1.32 -2.99 -18.27
CA GLU A 197 0.13 -3.75 -18.66
C GLU A 197 0.18 -5.20 -18.17
N THR A 198 1.35 -5.84 -18.25
CA THR A 198 1.56 -7.20 -17.73
C THR A 198 1.40 -7.25 -16.21
N ALA A 199 1.94 -6.25 -15.50
CA ALA A 199 1.83 -6.15 -14.05
C ALA A 199 0.38 -5.90 -13.61
N LEU A 200 -0.33 -4.98 -14.27
CA LEU A 200 -1.74 -4.68 -14.01
C LEU A 200 -2.63 -5.89 -14.31
N THR A 201 -2.39 -6.61 -15.40
CA THR A 201 -3.12 -7.84 -15.73
C THR A 201 -2.89 -8.93 -14.68
N THR A 202 -1.64 -9.12 -14.27
CA THR A 202 -1.30 -10.08 -13.20
C THR A 202 -1.99 -9.71 -11.89
N PHE A 203 -1.93 -8.43 -11.52
CA PHE A 203 -2.53 -7.92 -10.30
C PHE A 203 -4.06 -8.00 -10.32
N ARG A 204 -4.69 -7.70 -11.46
CA ARG A 204 -6.13 -7.93 -11.69
C ARG A 204 -6.51 -9.39 -11.44
N GLY A 205 -5.73 -10.32 -11.99
CA GLY A 205 -5.96 -11.76 -11.84
C GLY A 205 -5.97 -12.25 -10.38
N VAL A 206 -5.40 -11.49 -9.44
CA VAL A 206 -5.48 -11.80 -8.00
C VAL A 206 -6.90 -11.66 -7.45
N PHE A 207 -7.73 -10.78 -8.02
CA PHE A 207 -9.06 -10.48 -7.51
C PHE A 207 -10.18 -11.11 -8.32
N LEU A 208 -9.94 -11.41 -9.60
CA LEU A 208 -10.94 -12.04 -10.46
C LEU A 208 -11.44 -13.36 -9.85
N ASP A 209 -12.75 -13.60 -9.98
CA ASP A 209 -13.48 -14.76 -9.46
C ASP A 209 -13.39 -15.00 -7.95
N ARG A 210 -12.92 -14.00 -7.18
CA ARG A 210 -12.89 -14.05 -5.72
C ARG A 210 -14.05 -13.28 -5.10
N SER A 211 -14.74 -13.92 -4.16
CA SER A 211 -15.65 -13.22 -3.25
C SER A 211 -14.84 -12.64 -2.10
N LEU A 212 -14.74 -11.32 -2.01
CA LEU A 212 -14.01 -10.65 -0.95
C LEU A 212 -14.97 -10.29 0.18
N LYS A 213 -15.02 -11.17 1.18
CA LYS A 213 -15.93 -11.04 2.33
C LYS A 213 -15.45 -9.98 3.32
N LYS A 214 -16.36 -9.41 4.08
CA LYS A 214 -16.01 -8.58 5.26
C LYS A 214 -14.97 -9.30 6.12
N GLY A 215 -13.94 -8.57 6.54
CA GLY A 215 -12.80 -9.08 7.30
C GLY A 215 -11.67 -9.63 6.42
N THR A 216 -11.88 -9.78 5.11
CA THR A 216 -10.79 -10.10 4.17
C THR A 216 -9.74 -9.00 4.22
N PHE A 217 -8.47 -9.38 4.34
CA PHE A 217 -7.36 -8.45 4.27
C PHE A 217 -6.56 -8.60 2.98
N ILE A 218 -6.10 -7.48 2.45
CA ILE A 218 -5.25 -7.37 1.27
C ILE A 218 -3.96 -6.67 1.70
N LEU A 219 -2.84 -7.24 1.31
CA LEU A 219 -1.51 -6.71 1.62
C LEU A 219 -0.89 -6.17 0.34
N LEU A 220 -0.56 -4.88 0.33
CA LEU A 220 0.23 -4.26 -0.72
C LEU A 220 1.59 -3.91 -0.13
N THR A 221 2.61 -4.69 -0.46
CA THR A 221 3.95 -4.53 0.11
C THR A 221 4.90 -3.98 -0.93
N TRP A 222 5.64 -2.94 -0.57
CA TRP A 222 6.76 -2.39 -1.33
C TRP A 222 8.05 -2.97 -0.77
N PHE A 223 8.70 -3.82 -1.57
CA PHE A 223 9.98 -4.41 -1.25
C PHE A 223 11.12 -3.48 -1.67
N LEU A 224 12.26 -3.62 -0.99
CA LEU A 224 13.54 -3.11 -1.45
C LEU A 224 13.75 -3.52 -2.92
N SER A 225 13.99 -2.55 -3.80
CA SER A 225 14.66 -2.86 -5.05
C SER A 225 16.08 -3.32 -4.68
N PRO A 226 16.55 -4.49 -5.12
CA PRO A 226 17.98 -4.76 -5.10
C PRO A 226 18.63 -3.63 -5.91
N GLN A 227 19.49 -2.85 -5.27
CA GLN A 227 20.43 -2.05 -6.03
C GLN A 227 21.35 -3.07 -6.71
N THR A 228 21.18 -3.28 -8.01
CA THR A 228 22.15 -4.00 -8.82
C THR A 228 23.45 -3.20 -8.81
N GLY A 229 24.27 -3.49 -7.81
CA GLY A 229 25.57 -2.89 -7.56
C GLY A 229 26.58 -3.95 -7.16
N PHE A 230 26.67 -5.04 -7.92
CA PHE A 230 27.88 -5.85 -7.95
C PHE A 230 28.85 -5.21 -8.93
N HIS A 231 29.59 -4.21 -8.44
CA HIS A 231 30.89 -3.90 -9.03
C HIS A 231 31.87 -4.88 -8.38
N LEU A 232 32.06 -6.04 -9.02
CA LEU A 232 33.22 -6.88 -8.72
C LEU A 232 34.46 -6.17 -9.27
N LEU A 233 35.43 -5.98 -8.38
CA LEU A 233 36.82 -5.68 -8.71
C LEU A 233 37.44 -6.84 -9.49
#